data_AF-A0A382BE19-F1
#
_entry.id   AF-A0A382BE19-F1
#
_cell.length_a   1.000
_cell.length_b   1.000
_cell.length_c   1.000
_cell.angle_alpha   90.00
_cell.angle_beta   90.00
_cell.angle_gamma   90.00
#
_symmetry.space_group_name_H-M   'P 1'
#
loop_
_entity.id
_entity.type
_entity.pdbx_description
1 polymer ?
#
loop_
_entity_poly.entity_id
_entity_poly.type
_entity_poly.pdbx_seq_one_letter_code
_entity_poly.pdbx_strand_id
1 'polypeptide(L)' 'VGISFDGQIMICCNDYLNEVNVGNVSNENIIDIWQKPIYKDIRTNIRSGNFTLDICKNCTDGKVYT' A
#
# COMPACT_ATOMS: atom_id res chain seq x y z
N VAL A 1 0.80 -7.61 3.13
CA VAL A 1 0.83 -6.46 4.06
C VAL A 1 2.16 -6.53 4.77
N GLY A 2 3.01 -5.51 4.60
CA GLY A 2 4.24 -5.36 5.37
C GLY A 2 3.99 -4.46 6.58
N ILE A 3 4.80 -4.59 7.63
CA ILE A 3 4.77 -3.73 8.81
C ILE A 3 6.21 -3.29 9.08
N SER A 4 6.42 -1.97 9.14
CA SER A 4 7.70 -1.35 9.47
C SER A 4 8.04 -1.52 10.95
N PHE A 5 9.31 -1.30 11.31
CA PHE A 5 9.79 -1.47 12.69
C PHE A 5 9.06 -0.55 13.70
N ASP A 6 8.50 0.57 13.24
CA ASP A 6 7.75 1.55 14.01
C ASP A 6 6.23 1.34 13.95
N GLY A 7 5.78 0.20 13.41
CA GLY A 7 4.37 -0.17 13.32
C GLY A 7 3.62 0.42 12.13
N GLN A 8 4.24 1.25 11.29
CA GLN A 8 3.56 1.73 10.09
C GLN A 8 3.32 0.58 9.09
N ILE A 9 2.16 0.61 8.44
CA ILE A 9 1.81 -0.38 7.42
C ILE A 9 2.47 -0.03 6.08
N MET A 10 3.24 -0.97 5.53
CA MET A 10 3.77 -0.92 4.17
C MET A 10 2.78 -1.52 3.17
N ILE A 11 2.51 -0.78 2.10
CA ILE A 11 1.56 -1.19 1.06
C ILE A 11 2.15 -2.20 0.06
N CYS A 12 3.47 -2.22 -0.12
CA CYS A 12 4.20 -3.06 -1.07
C CYS A 12 5.65 -3.25 -0.61
N CYS A 13 6.33 -4.33 -1.03
CA CYS A 13 7.76 -4.52 -0.75
C CYS A 13 8.65 -3.47 -1.42
N ASN A 14 8.19 -2.85 -2.51
CA ASN A 14 8.90 -1.80 -3.22
C ASN A 14 8.69 -0.41 -2.58
N ASP A 15 7.80 -0.30 -1.59
CA ASP A 15 7.64 0.89 -0.75
C ASP A 15 8.63 0.86 0.42
N TYR A 16 9.92 0.71 0.12
CA TYR A 16 10.96 0.47 1.14
C TYR A 16 11.10 1.61 2.15
N LEU A 17 10.92 2.85 1.70
CA LEU A 17 10.94 4.05 2.55
C LEU A 17 9.59 4.32 3.23
N ASN A 18 8.58 3.48 2.97
CA ASN A 18 7.23 3.59 3.48
C ASN A 18 6.61 4.98 3.24
N GLU A 19 6.68 5.44 1.98
CA GLU A 19 6.24 6.77 1.56
C GLU A 19 4.71 6.88 1.56
N VAL A 20 4.00 5.75 1.44
CA VAL A 20 2.54 5.73 1.37
C VAL A 20 1.92 5.40 2.73
N ASN A 21 1.57 6.45 3.47
CA ASN A 21 0.93 6.29 4.77
C ASN A 21 -0.53 5.83 4.67
N VAL A 22 -0.81 4.62 5.13
CA VAL A 22 -2.17 4.06 5.23
C VAL A 22 -2.62 3.84 6.68
N GLY A 23 -1.70 3.86 7.66
CA GLY A 23 -1.98 3.67 9.08
C GLY A 23 -0.83 3.02 9.86
N ASN A 24 -0.98 2.93 11.18
CA ASN A 24 0.02 2.35 12.09
C ASN A 24 -0.66 1.36 13.06
N VAL A 25 -0.09 0.16 13.24
CA VAL A 25 -0.67 -0.86 14.13
C VAL A 25 -0.48 -0.57 15.62
N SER A 26 0.37 0.39 15.98
CA SER A 26 0.55 0.85 17.35
C SER A 26 -0.64 1.64 17.89
N ASN A 27 -1.53 2.15 17.02
CA ASN A 27 -2.69 2.96 17.42
C ASN A 27 -4.03 2.48 16.84
N GLU A 28 -4.04 1.61 15.82
CA GLU A 28 -5.26 1.12 15.17
C GLU A 28 -5.19 -0.39 14.89
N ASN A 29 -6.32 -1.10 14.90
CA ASN A 29 -6.31 -2.51 14.49
C ASN A 29 -5.97 -2.62 13.00
N ILE A 30 -5.17 -3.61 12.65
CA ILE A 30 -4.76 -3.85 11.25
C ILE A 30 -5.95 -4.03 10.30
N ILE A 31 -7.06 -4.62 10.79
CA ILE A 31 -8.27 -4.81 9.98
C ILE A 31 -8.97 -3.49 9.68
N ASP A 32 -8.98 -2.55 10.63
CA ASP A 32 -9.57 -1.23 10.46
C ASP A 32 -8.75 -0.42 9.46
N ILE A 33 -7.41 -0.46 9.59
CA ILE A 33 -6.47 0.13 8.62
C ILE A 33 -6.69 -0.45 7.22
N TRP A 34 -6.79 -1.78 7.10
CA TRP A 34 -7.03 -2.45 5.83
C TRP A 34 -8.35 -2.01 5.17
N GLN A 35 -9.37 -1.70 5.97
CA GLN A 35 -10.68 -1.27 5.48
C GLN A 35 -10.80 0.23 5.19
N LYS A 36 -9.78 1.04 5.51
CA LYS A 36 -9.78 2.47 5.23
C LYS A 36 -9.96 2.75 3.73
N PRO A 37 -10.68 3.84 3.36
CA PRO A 37 -10.87 4.23 1.96
C PRO A 37 -9.55 4.32 1.18
N ILE A 38 -8.54 5.01 1.73
CA ILE A 38 -7.23 5.15 1.07
C ILE A 38 -6.61 3.81 0.69
N TYR A 39 -6.60 2.83 1.60
CA TYR A 39 -5.96 1.55 1.33
C TYR A 39 -6.81 0.68 0.38
N LYS A 40 -8.15 0.78 0.45
CA LYS A 40 -9.06 0.18 -0.53
C LYS A 40 -8.86 0.74 -1.93
N ASP A 41 -8.73 2.06 -2.05
CA ASP A 41 -8.58 2.75 -3.32
C ASP A 41 -7.25 2.39 -3.99
N ILE A 42 -6.16 2.36 -3.22
CA ILE A 42 -4.85 1.89 -3.70
C ILE A 42 -4.95 0.47 -4.26
N ARG A 43 -5.55 -0.47 -3.52
CA ARG A 43 -5.69 -1.86 -3.98
C ARG A 43 -6.60 -1.98 -5.20
N THR A 44 -7.65 -1.18 -5.28
CA THR A 44 -8.56 -1.15 -6.43
C THR A 44 -7.85 -0.63 -7.67
N ASN A 45 -7.12 0.48 -7.55
CA ASN A 45 -6.33 1.07 -8.63
C ASN A 45 -5.27 0.09 -9.15
N ILE A 46 -4.46 -0.50 -8.27
CA ILE A 46 -3.45 -1.49 -8.64
C ILE A 46 -4.08 -2.68 -9.37
N ARG A 47 -5.19 -3.22 -8.86
CA ARG A 47 -5.89 -4.36 -9.48
C ARG A 47 -6.47 -4.03 -10.86
N SER A 48 -6.82 -2.78 -11.10
CA SER A 48 -7.30 -2.27 -12.39
C SER A 48 -6.17 -1.82 -13.33
N GLY A 49 -4.90 -2.02 -12.96
CA GLY A 49 -3.74 -1.57 -13.75
C GLY A 49 -3.51 -0.06 -13.72
N ASN A 50 -4.17 0.65 -12.80
CA ASN A 50 -4.03 2.07 -12.61
C ASN A 50 -2.94 2.37 -11.58
N PHE A 51 -1.73 2.63 -12.03
CA PHE A 51 -0.55 2.83 -11.18
C PHE A 51 -0.27 4.32 -10.93
N THR A 52 -1.13 4.97 -10.15
CA THR A 52 -1.05 6.44 -9.91
C THR A 52 -0.07 6.87 -8.83
N LEU A 53 0.24 5.99 -7.87
CA LEU A 53 1.20 6.28 -6.80
C LEU A 53 2.61 6.49 -7.38
N ASP A 54 3.35 7.44 -6.83
CA ASP A 54 4.70 7.77 -7.33
C ASP A 54 5.64 6.56 -7.31
N ILE A 55 5.60 5.77 -6.23
CA ILE A 55 6.36 4.52 -6.10
C ILE A 55 6.00 3.48 -7.18
N CYS A 56 4.82 3.57 -7.79
CA CYS A 56 4.35 2.61 -8.80
C CYS A 56 4.71 3.03 -10.23
N LYS A 57 4.93 4.33 -10.50
CA LYS A 57 5.11 4.86 -11.88
C LYS A 57 6.29 4.24 -12.63
N ASN A 58 7.36 3.90 -11.91
CA ASN A 58 8.57 3.28 -12.47
C ASN A 58 8.77 1.83 -12.00
N CYS A 59 7.75 1.23 -11.38
CA CYS A 59 7.83 -0.12 -10.83
C CYS A 59 7.72 -1.16 -11.96
N THR A 60 8.68 -2.09 -12.03
CA THR A 60 8.67 -3.19 -13.01
C THR A 60 7.85 -4.40 -12.56
N ASP A 61 7.47 -4.46 -11.29
CA ASP A 61 6.75 -5.58 -10.68
C ASP A 61 5.23 -5.38 -10.71
N GLY A 62 4.78 -4.13 -10.91
CA GLY A 62 3.37 -3.77 -11.07
C GLY A 62 2.81 -4.27 -12.40
N LYS A 63 2.61 -5.59 -12.53
CA LYS A 63 2.02 -6.22 -13.71
C LYS A 63 0.64 -6.76 -13.38
N VAL A 64 -0.38 -6.25 -14.08
CA VAL A 64 -1.68 -6.91 -14.14
C VAL A 64 -1.64 -7.86 -15.34
N TYR A 65 -1.52 -9.16 -15.07
CA TYR A 65 -1.67 -10.16 -16.12
C TYR A 65 -3.17 -10.28 -16.43
N THR A 66 -3.55 -9.88 -17.64
CA THR A 66 -4.88 -10.12 -18.22
C THR A 66 -4.98 -11.52 -18.81
#